data_AF-A0A7Y1TKG3-F1
#
_entry.id   AF-A0A7Y1TKG3-F1
#
_cell.length_a   1.000
_cell.length_b   1.000
_cell.length_c   1.000
_cell.angle_alpha   90.00
_cell.angle_beta   90.00
_cell.angle_gamma   90.00
#
_symmetry.space_group_name_H-M   'P 1'
#
loop_
_entity.id
_entity.type
_entity.pdbx_description
1 polymer ?
#
loop_
_entity_poly.entity_id
_entity_poly.type
_entity_poly.pdbx_seq_one_letter_code
_entity_poly.pdbx_strand_id
1 'polypeptide(L)'
;NKIIKQYGDDWETIFQTFQKQRKPNADAIAELSYRNFIEMSRKTADPSFLLQKKIEKWFAEKHPDLWEPTYSRVTFSHRSYAEALAIGDFQEAIMQEVMKMPDIEKEWQSIEVEDRILQLLRKKG
;
A
#
# COMPACT_ATOMS: atom_id res chain seq x y z
N ASN A 1 11.45 -13.13 -20.75
CA ASN A 1 11.72 -14.43 -21.44
C ASN A 1 12.00 -15.61 -20.52
N LYS A 2 11.76 -15.54 -19.20
CA LYS A 2 12.01 -16.68 -18.28
C LYS A 2 11.09 -17.89 -18.55
N ILE A 3 9.79 -17.65 -18.78
CA ILE A 3 8.80 -18.71 -19.04
C ILE A 3 9.05 -19.43 -20.37
N ILE A 4 9.32 -18.69 -21.45
CA ILE A 4 9.65 -19.27 -22.76
C ILE A 4 10.92 -20.13 -22.68
N LYS A 5 11.95 -19.67 -21.96
CA LYS A 5 13.16 -20.48 -21.72
C LYS A 5 12.91 -21.76 -20.91
N GLN A 6 11.86 -21.79 -20.09
CA GLN A 6 11.52 -22.93 -19.24
C GLN A 6 10.72 -24.01 -19.98
N TYR A 7 9.86 -23.63 -20.93
CA TYR A 7 8.93 -24.55 -21.59
C TYR A 7 9.18 -24.73 -23.09
N GLY A 8 10.17 -24.05 -23.68
CA GLY A 8 10.54 -24.22 -25.09
C GLY A 8 9.41 -23.80 -26.05
N ASP A 9 8.94 -24.73 -26.87
CA ASP A 9 7.88 -24.50 -27.87
C ASP A 9 6.49 -24.98 -27.41
N ASP A 10 6.33 -25.35 -26.13
CA ASP A 10 5.01 -25.65 -25.55
C ASP A 10 4.24 -24.34 -25.28
N TRP A 11 3.74 -23.76 -26.37
CA TRP A 11 3.03 -22.49 -26.36
C TRP A 11 1.79 -22.51 -25.48
N GLU A 12 1.08 -23.64 -25.42
CA GLU A 12 -0.11 -23.78 -24.58
C GLU A 12 0.26 -23.62 -23.10
N THR A 13 1.26 -24.36 -22.62
CA THR A 13 1.74 -24.25 -21.23
C THR A 13 2.35 -22.87 -20.95
N ILE A 14 3.06 -22.27 -21.91
CA ILE A 14 3.62 -20.92 -21.79
C ILE A 14 2.50 -19.89 -21.57
N PHE A 15 1.45 -19.91 -22.39
CA PHE A 15 0.34 -18.97 -22.28
C PHE A 15 -0.42 -19.15 -20.97
N GLN A 16 -0.76 -20.39 -20.60
CA GLN A 16 -1.45 -20.66 -19.34
C GLN A 16 -0.62 -20.21 -18.13
N THR A 17 0.68 -20.50 -18.12
CA THR A 17 1.58 -20.12 -17.02
C THR A 17 1.75 -18.61 -16.96
N PHE A 18 1.94 -17.95 -18.09
CA PHE A 18 2.06 -16.49 -18.16
C PHE A 18 0.79 -15.80 -17.65
N GLN A 19 -0.38 -16.25 -18.09
CA GLN A 19 -1.67 -15.71 -17.65
C GLN A 19 -1.84 -15.88 -16.14
N LYS A 20 -1.56 -17.06 -15.60
CA LYS A 20 -1.64 -17.34 -14.15
C LYS A 20 -0.70 -16.44 -13.35
N GLN A 21 0.54 -16.23 -13.81
CA GLN A 21 1.50 -15.37 -13.11
C GLN A 21 1.17 -13.87 -13.21
N ARG A 22 0.57 -13.42 -14.32
CA ARG A 22 0.27 -12.00 -14.55
C ARG A 22 -1.04 -11.54 -13.93
N LYS A 23 -2.05 -12.41 -13.86
CA LYS A 23 -3.40 -12.05 -13.38
C LYS A 23 -3.39 -11.35 -12.02
N PRO A 24 -2.71 -11.85 -10.97
CA PRO A 24 -2.70 -11.18 -9.67
C PRO A 24 -2.18 -9.73 -9.73
N ASN A 25 -1.15 -9.47 -10.55
CA ASN A 25 -0.59 -8.14 -10.70
C ASN A 25 -1.47 -7.23 -11.59
N ALA A 26 -2.16 -7.79 -12.57
CA ALA A 26 -3.11 -7.05 -13.42
C ALA A 26 -4.35 -6.62 -12.61
N ASP A 27 -4.89 -7.54 -11.80
CA ASP A 27 -6.01 -7.24 -10.91
C ASP A 27 -5.59 -6.22 -9.84
N ALA A 28 -4.39 -6.36 -9.27
CA ALA A 28 -3.89 -5.43 -8.26
C ALA A 28 -3.68 -4.00 -8.78
N ILE A 29 -3.12 -3.81 -9.99
CA ILE A 29 -2.95 -2.46 -10.55
C ILE A 29 -4.28 -1.82 -10.95
N ALA A 30 -5.26 -2.61 -11.39
CA ALA A 30 -6.61 -2.12 -11.64
C ALA A 30 -7.24 -1.60 -10.35
N GLU A 31 -7.13 -2.36 -9.26
CA GLU A 31 -7.62 -1.95 -7.94
C GLU A 31 -6.91 -0.69 -7.40
N LEU A 32 -5.57 -0.66 -7.46
CA LEU A 32 -4.79 0.51 -7.06
C LEU A 32 -5.19 1.78 -7.84
N SER A 33 -5.43 1.63 -9.15
CA SER A 33 -5.87 2.74 -10.00
C SER A 33 -7.28 3.20 -9.63
N TYR A 34 -8.20 2.27 -9.36
CA TYR A 34 -9.55 2.59 -8.92
C TYR A 34 -9.55 3.34 -7.59
N ARG A 35 -8.76 2.88 -6.61
CA ARG A 35 -8.63 3.56 -5.31
C ARG A 35 -8.07 4.97 -5.45
N ASN A 36 -7.04 5.15 -6.27
CA ASN A 36 -6.47 6.47 -6.53
C ASN A 36 -7.50 7.42 -7.16
N PHE A 37 -8.33 6.94 -8.10
CA PHE A 37 -9.43 7.70 -8.66
C PHE A 37 -10.46 8.13 -7.60
N ILE A 38 -10.89 7.21 -6.72
CA ILE A 38 -11.84 7.53 -5.64
C ILE A 38 -11.25 8.52 -4.65
N GLU A 39 -9.98 8.34 -4.28
CA GLU A 39 -9.25 9.24 -3.39
C GLU A 39 -9.26 10.67 -3.93
N MET A 40 -8.82 10.85 -5.18
CA MET A 40 -8.74 12.15 -5.83
C MET A 40 -10.10 12.81 -6.05
N SER A 41 -11.13 12.02 -6.38
CA SER A 41 -12.46 12.55 -6.75
C SER A 41 -13.38 12.86 -5.57
N ARG A 42 -13.22 12.18 -4.42
CA ARG A 42 -14.20 12.25 -3.33
C ARG A 42 -13.61 12.60 -1.96
N LYS A 43 -12.35 12.28 -1.70
CA LYS A 43 -11.78 12.35 -0.35
C LYS A 43 -10.85 13.53 -0.12
N THR A 44 -10.39 14.20 -1.18
CA THR A 44 -9.44 15.31 -1.08
C THR A 44 -9.96 16.54 -0.32
N ALA A 45 -11.27 16.66 -0.13
CA ALA A 45 -11.90 17.70 0.69
C ALA A 45 -12.35 17.22 2.09
N ASP A 46 -12.19 15.93 2.41
CA ASP A 46 -12.60 15.35 3.70
C ASP A 46 -11.52 15.63 4.77
N PRO A 47 -11.84 16.36 5.85
CA PRO A 47 -10.89 16.67 6.92
C PRO A 47 -10.26 15.43 7.58
N SER A 48 -11.02 14.35 7.75
CA SER A 48 -10.52 13.11 8.35
C SER A 48 -9.49 12.45 7.45
N PHE A 49 -9.77 12.42 6.14
CA PHE A 49 -8.84 11.91 5.15
C PHE A 49 -7.55 12.76 5.11
N LEU A 50 -7.67 14.09 5.14
CA LEU A 50 -6.51 14.98 5.17
C LEU A 50 -5.65 14.80 6.42
N LEU A 51 -6.28 14.57 7.59
CA LEU A 51 -5.55 14.27 8.82
C LEU A 51 -4.80 12.94 8.71
N GLN A 52 -5.44 11.89 8.22
CA GLN A 52 -4.78 10.61 7.99
C GLN A 52 -3.55 10.77 7.08
N LYS A 53 -3.66 11.51 5.97
CA LYS A 53 -2.52 11.79 5.07
C LYS A 53 -1.40 12.60 5.73
N LYS A 54 -1.74 13.52 6.65
CA LYS A 54 -0.72 14.23 7.46
C LYS A 54 0.04 13.27 8.37
N ILE A 55 -0.66 12.36 9.05
CA ILE A 55 -0.06 11.34 9.91
C ILE A 55 0.83 10.40 9.10
N GLU A 56 0.33 9.85 8.00
CA GLU A 56 1.09 8.99 7.09
C GLU A 56 2.38 9.66 6.63
N LYS A 57 2.29 10.92 6.19
CA LYS A 57 3.45 11.69 5.72
C LYS A 57 4.46 11.93 6.84
N TRP A 58 4.02 12.40 8.00
CA TRP A 58 4.90 12.66 9.13
C TRP A 58 5.60 11.38 9.62
N PHE A 59 4.87 10.27 9.70
CA PHE A 59 5.46 9.00 10.10
C PHE A 59 6.45 8.49 9.05
N ALA A 60 6.14 8.59 7.76
CA ALA A 60 7.05 8.21 6.67
C ALA A 60 8.33 9.05 6.63
N GLU A 61 8.24 10.35 6.92
CA GLU A 61 9.42 11.23 7.00
C GLU A 61 10.33 10.84 8.17
N LYS A 62 9.76 10.38 9.29
CA LYS A 62 10.53 9.96 10.47
C LYS A 62 11.04 8.52 10.39
N HIS A 63 10.28 7.64 9.73
CA HIS A 63 10.56 6.20 9.61
C HIS A 63 10.48 5.71 8.15
N PRO A 64 11.34 6.22 7.25
CA PRO A 64 11.27 5.92 5.81
C PRO A 64 11.40 4.43 5.49
N ASP A 65 12.15 3.68 6.30
CA ASP A 65 12.35 2.23 6.12
C ASP A 65 11.14 1.39 6.56
N LEU A 66 10.26 1.97 7.39
CA LEU A 66 9.08 1.27 7.94
C LEU A 66 7.79 1.65 7.21
N TRP A 67 7.74 2.83 6.60
CA TRP A 67 6.54 3.36 5.97
C TRP A 67 6.83 4.01 4.62
N GLU A 68 7.06 3.17 3.61
CA GLU A 68 7.09 3.65 2.23
C GLU A 68 5.65 3.82 1.69
N PRO A 69 5.29 5.00 1.13
CA PRO A 69 3.98 5.23 0.54
C PRO A 69 3.68 4.32 -0.66
N THR A 70 2.42 3.90 -0.81
CA THR A 70 1.97 3.07 -1.94
C THR A 70 2.32 3.66 -3.30
N TYR A 71 2.24 4.98 -3.48
CA TYR A 71 2.62 5.64 -4.74
C TYR A 71 4.09 5.40 -5.11
N SER A 72 5.00 5.42 -4.13
CA SER A 72 6.42 5.11 -4.34
C SER A 72 6.60 3.65 -4.77
N ARG A 73 5.93 2.73 -4.08
CA ARG A 73 5.96 1.28 -4.39
C ARG A 73 5.50 0.98 -5.82
N VAL A 74 4.51 1.72 -6.32
CA VAL A 74 3.95 1.51 -7.65
C VAL A 74 4.79 2.17 -8.74
N THR A 75 5.27 3.38 -8.50
CA THR A 75 5.89 4.22 -9.56
C THR A 75 7.39 4.00 -9.68
N PHE A 76 8.09 3.75 -8.57
CA PHE A 76 9.55 3.75 -8.52
C PHE A 76 10.17 2.41 -8.13
N SER A 77 9.37 1.34 -8.07
CA SER A 77 9.83 -0.02 -7.72
C SER A 77 9.53 -1.04 -8.81
N HIS A 78 10.31 -2.13 -8.83
CA HIS A 78 10.03 -3.33 -9.63
C HIS A 78 9.33 -4.44 -8.82
N ARG A 79 8.93 -4.14 -7.58
CA ARG A 79 8.12 -5.03 -6.75
C ARG A 79 6.75 -5.27 -7.39
N SER A 80 6.11 -6.37 -7.00
CA SER A 80 4.84 -6.77 -7.59
C SER A 80 3.71 -5.81 -7.17
N TYR A 81 2.76 -5.52 -8.05
CA TYR A 81 1.58 -4.72 -7.69
C TYR A 81 0.72 -5.40 -6.63
N ALA A 82 0.68 -6.74 -6.63
CA ALA A 82 0.00 -7.50 -5.58
C ALA A 82 0.63 -7.25 -4.19
N GLU A 83 1.96 -7.17 -4.12
CA GLU A 83 2.67 -6.80 -2.89
C GLU A 83 2.39 -5.35 -2.49
N ALA A 84 2.42 -4.40 -3.45
CA ALA A 84 2.11 -3.01 -3.17
C ALA A 84 0.69 -2.82 -2.62
N LEU A 85 -0.29 -3.54 -3.19
CA LEU A 85 -1.67 -3.55 -2.71
C LEU A 85 -1.77 -4.12 -1.29
N ALA A 86 -1.15 -5.29 -1.03
CA ALA A 86 -1.19 -5.92 0.28
C ALA A 86 -0.50 -5.11 1.39
N ILE A 87 0.58 -4.39 1.07
CA ILE A 87 1.23 -3.48 2.01
C ILE A 87 0.36 -2.24 2.24
N GLY A 88 -0.22 -1.68 1.17
CA GLY A 88 -1.13 -0.54 1.27
C GLY A 88 -2.36 -0.85 2.13
N ASP A 89 -2.98 -2.02 1.96
CA ASP A 89 -4.09 -2.50 2.79
C ASP A 89 -3.69 -2.61 4.27
N PHE A 90 -2.47 -3.04 4.54
CA PHE A 90 -1.96 -3.15 5.90
C PHE A 90 -1.73 -1.78 6.54
N GLN A 91 -1.08 -0.87 5.81
CA GLN A 91 -0.87 0.50 6.25
C GLN A 91 -2.21 1.22 6.51
N GLU A 92 -3.19 1.04 5.62
CA GLU A 92 -4.54 1.55 5.81
C GLU A 92 -5.18 1.01 7.09
N ALA A 93 -5.11 -0.30 7.33
CA ALA A 93 -5.65 -0.91 8.54
C ALA A 93 -5.01 -0.35 9.82
N ILE A 94 -3.71 -0.06 9.80
CA ILE A 94 -3.02 0.62 10.91
C ILE A 94 -3.59 2.03 11.11
N MET A 95 -3.73 2.79 10.03
CA MET A 95 -4.27 4.15 10.10
C MET A 95 -5.70 4.18 10.61
N GLN A 96 -6.54 3.20 10.25
CA GLN A 96 -7.89 3.07 10.81
C GLN A 96 -7.89 2.87 12.33
N GLU A 97 -6.86 2.24 12.90
CA GLU A 97 -6.73 2.12 14.37
C GLU A 97 -6.16 3.39 15.01
N VAL A 98 -5.23 4.07 14.35
CA VAL A 98 -4.62 5.32 14.84
C VAL A 98 -5.64 6.47 14.84
N MET A 99 -6.46 6.57 13.79
CA MET A 99 -7.50 7.59 13.65
C MET A 99 -8.61 7.48 14.72
N LYS A 100 -8.69 6.36 15.45
CA LYS A 100 -9.61 6.17 16.59
C LYS A 100 -9.04 6.65 17.92
N MET A 101 -7.77 7.07 17.97
CA MET A 101 -7.15 7.53 19.21
C MET A 101 -7.82 8.83 19.71
N PRO A 102 -7.98 9.00 21.03
CA PRO A 102 -8.49 10.24 21.61
C PRO A 102 -7.63 11.44 21.20
N ASP A 103 -8.28 12.58 20.93
CA ASP A 103 -7.63 13.84 20.56
C ASP A 103 -6.65 13.75 19.38
N ILE A 104 -6.80 12.75 18.49
CA ILE A 104 -5.91 12.57 17.33
C ILE A 104 -5.80 13.83 16.47
N GLU A 105 -6.86 14.63 16.33
CA GLU A 105 -6.82 15.88 15.58
C GLU A 105 -5.82 16.92 16.14
N LYS A 106 -5.52 16.85 17.44
CA LYS A 106 -4.61 17.77 18.15
C LYS A 106 -3.24 17.15 18.37
N GLU A 107 -3.21 15.86 18.72
CA GLU A 107 -2.02 15.15 19.19
C GLU A 107 -1.41 14.20 18.13
N TRP A 108 -1.74 14.38 16.85
CA TRP A 108 -1.31 13.49 15.76
C TRP A 108 0.22 13.36 15.57
N GLN A 109 1.02 14.29 16.12
CA GLN A 109 2.50 14.23 16.07
C GLN A 109 3.13 13.79 17.40
N SER A 110 2.32 13.33 18.36
CA SER A 110 2.78 12.93 19.67
C SER A 110 3.58 11.62 19.64
N ILE A 111 4.37 11.39 20.70
CA ILE A 111 5.12 10.14 20.85
C ILE A 111 4.18 8.94 21.02
N GLU A 112 3.01 9.16 21.63
CA GLU A 112 1.98 8.14 21.81
C GLU A 112 1.43 7.65 20.47
N VAL A 113 1.20 8.55 19.51
CA VAL A 113 0.75 8.20 18.15
C VAL A 113 1.85 7.45 17.40
N GLU A 114 3.11 7.91 17.48
CA GLU A 114 4.24 7.22 16.87
C GLU A 114 4.42 5.80 17.40
N ASP A 115 4.45 5.66 18.73
CA ASP A 115 4.59 4.37 19.41
C ASP A 115 3.43 3.44 19.07
N ARG A 116 2.21 3.98 18.92
CA ARG A 116 1.06 3.19 18.49
C ARG A 116 1.27 2.62 17.08
N ILE A 117 1.74 3.42 16.13
CA ILE A 117 2.03 2.95 14.77
C ILE A 117 3.12 1.88 14.82
N LEU A 118 4.22 2.10 15.55
CA LEU A 118 5.32 1.14 15.69
C LEU A 118 4.86 -0.18 16.32
N GLN A 119 4.00 -0.13 17.34
CA GLN A 119 3.41 -1.33 17.95
C GLN A 119 2.56 -2.12 16.96
N LEU A 120 1.73 -1.44 16.17
CA LEU A 120 0.86 -2.09 15.18
C LEU A 120 1.66 -2.70 14.03
N LEU A 121 2.76 -2.07 13.60
CA LEU A 121 3.70 -2.64 12.63
C LEU A 121 4.34 -3.94 13.13
N ARG A 122 4.73 -4.01 14.41
CA ARG A 122 5.37 -5.19 15.01
C ARG A 122 4.44 -6.39 15.15
N LYS A 123 3.13 -6.20 15.26
CA LYS A 123 2.15 -7.31 15.42
C LYS A 123 2.03 -8.22 14.19
N LYS A 124 2.61 -7.85 13.04
CA LYS A 124 2.59 -8.63 11.79
C LYS A 124 3.96 -9.28 11.46
N GLY A 125 5.00 -9.02 12.25
CA GLY A 125 6.33 -9.65 12.11
C GLY A 125 6.48 -10.85 13.04
#